data_AF-A0A1Y3BFL2-F1
#
_entry.id   AF-A0A1Y3BFL2-F1
#
_cell.length_a   1.000
_cell.length_b   1.000
_cell.length_c   1.000
_cell.angle_alpha   90.00
_cell.angle_beta   90.00
_cell.angle_gamma   90.00
#
_symmetry.space_group_name_H-M   'P 1'
#
loop_
_entity.id
_entity.type
_entity.pdbx_description
1 polymer ?
#
loop_
_entity_poly.entity_id
_entity_poly.type
_entity_poly.pdbx_seq_one_letter_code
_entity_poly.pdbx_strand_id
1 'polypeptide(L)'
;MISILKNPHSEATGVELHKDSKWFSSWQNFKDNNPYVNKIFEMKTKLDESDNPLIRASRLVTDKVTELFGGMFTKTELSEVLTEICKVDPNFDRQQFIRECEQDIIPNILEAMLRGDLEVLKDWCYEGVYNVLVTPIKQAQAMGYHFDSKVMDLTNLELEMGKMMEQGPVLIITFQTQQIMCIKDTNGKVIEGDPEKIIRVHYVWVLCRDQNELDPKAAWRLLDLSANSTEQWL
;
A
#
# COMPACT_ATOMS: atom_id res chain seq x y z
N MET A 1 17.19 -34.35 -49.82
CA MET A 1 15.92 -34.98 -50.28
C MET A 1 15.85 -36.33 -49.56
N ILE A 2 14.95 -36.71 -48.66
CA ILE A 2 13.71 -36.20 -48.04
C ILE A 2 13.59 -36.87 -46.65
N SER A 3 12.93 -36.16 -45.75
CA SER A 3 12.40 -36.44 -44.41
C SER A 3 11.75 -37.82 -44.17
N ILE A 4 11.64 -38.24 -42.89
CA ILE A 4 10.38 -38.67 -42.23
C ILE A 4 10.54 -38.62 -40.69
N LEU A 5 9.46 -38.17 -40.06
CA LEU A 5 9.18 -37.79 -38.68
C LEU A 5 9.25 -38.90 -37.62
N LYS A 6 9.54 -38.51 -36.36
CA LYS A 6 8.69 -38.83 -35.20
C LYS A 6 9.08 -37.99 -33.97
N ASN A 7 8.12 -37.25 -33.45
CA ASN A 7 8.05 -36.84 -32.04
C ASN A 7 7.08 -37.84 -31.35
N PRO A 8 7.26 -38.21 -30.06
CA PRO A 8 6.57 -37.45 -29.00
C PRO A 8 7.24 -37.44 -27.60
N HIS A 9 6.99 -36.34 -26.86
CA HIS A 9 6.94 -36.14 -25.39
C HIS A 9 7.89 -36.89 -24.42
N SER A 10 8.64 -36.11 -23.63
CA SER A 10 8.49 -35.94 -22.16
C SER A 10 9.85 -35.78 -21.47
N GLU A 11 10.13 -34.61 -20.93
CA GLU A 11 10.95 -34.50 -19.71
C GLU A 11 10.62 -33.16 -19.05
N ALA A 12 9.71 -33.26 -18.08
CA ALA A 12 9.44 -32.22 -17.11
C ALA A 12 10.73 -31.98 -16.32
N THR A 13 11.44 -30.90 -16.63
CA THR A 13 12.44 -30.35 -15.72
C THR A 13 11.69 -29.56 -14.67
N GLY A 14 11.28 -30.27 -13.61
CA GLY A 14 10.77 -29.68 -12.39
C GLY A 14 11.80 -28.68 -11.87
N VAL A 15 11.42 -27.41 -11.88
CA VAL A 15 12.17 -26.37 -11.18
C VAL A 15 11.93 -26.62 -9.69
N GLU A 16 12.82 -27.39 -9.08
CA GLU A 16 12.85 -27.56 -7.64
C GLU A 16 13.15 -26.20 -7.00
N LEU A 17 12.12 -25.61 -6.40
CA LEU A 17 12.21 -24.49 -5.47
C LEU A 17 13.13 -24.91 -4.32
N HIS A 18 14.40 -24.53 -4.39
CA HIS A 18 15.29 -24.62 -3.24
C HIS A 18 14.79 -23.65 -2.17
N LYS A 19 14.20 -24.23 -1.11
CA LYS A 19 13.75 -23.59 0.14
C LYS A 19 14.90 -23.00 0.99
N ASP A 20 16.13 -23.00 0.46
CA ASP A 20 17.35 -22.67 1.20
C ASP A 20 17.97 -21.39 0.66
N SER A 21 17.38 -20.25 1.00
CA SER A 21 18.14 -19.01 0.97
C SER A 21 18.00 -18.37 2.34
N LYS A 22 19.15 -18.13 2.98
CA LYS A 22 19.27 -17.40 4.26
C LYS A 22 18.49 -16.07 4.24
N TRP A 23 18.19 -15.55 3.05
CA TRP A 23 17.31 -14.43 2.77
C TRP A 23 15.82 -14.70 3.10
N PHE A 24 15.21 -15.82 2.70
CA PHE A 24 13.83 -16.17 3.07
C PHE A 24 13.71 -16.23 4.59
N SER A 25 14.67 -16.87 5.27
CA SER A 25 14.71 -16.91 6.73
C SER A 25 14.92 -15.53 7.37
N SER A 26 15.71 -14.64 6.76
CA SER A 26 15.94 -13.27 7.28
C SER A 26 14.73 -12.35 7.05
N TRP A 27 14.01 -12.54 5.94
CA TRP A 27 12.78 -11.84 5.61
C TRP A 27 11.59 -12.38 6.43
N GLN A 28 11.51 -13.69 6.64
CA GLN A 28 10.58 -14.31 7.59
C GLN A 28 10.85 -13.77 9.00
N ASN A 29 12.12 -13.74 9.44
CA ASN A 29 12.50 -13.16 10.73
C ASN A 29 12.18 -11.66 10.84
N PHE A 30 12.25 -10.89 9.74
CA PHE A 30 11.83 -9.49 9.72
C PHE A 30 10.31 -9.33 9.80
N LYS A 31 9.55 -10.18 9.11
CA LYS A 31 8.09 -10.28 9.24
C LYS A 31 7.67 -10.66 10.65
N ASP A 32 8.37 -11.65 11.23
CA ASP A 32 8.04 -12.26 12.51
C ASP A 32 8.46 -11.39 13.71
N ASN A 33 9.43 -10.47 13.54
CA ASN A 33 9.90 -9.57 14.61
C ASN A 33 9.30 -8.16 14.58
N ASN A 34 8.50 -7.81 13.57
CA ASN A 34 7.83 -6.53 13.53
C ASN A 34 6.37 -6.71 14.02
N PRO A 35 5.99 -6.13 15.18
CA PRO A 35 4.63 -6.28 15.74
C PRO A 35 3.50 -5.92 14.76
N TYR A 36 3.80 -5.02 13.82
CA TYR A 36 2.88 -4.55 12.79
C TYR A 36 2.74 -5.52 11.61
N VAL A 37 3.77 -6.32 11.32
CA VAL A 37 3.76 -7.31 10.24
C VAL A 37 3.14 -8.63 10.72
N ASN A 38 3.28 -8.97 12.00
CA ASN A 38 2.55 -10.07 12.64
C ASN A 38 1.03 -9.84 12.65
N LYS A 39 0.58 -8.59 12.85
CA LYS A 39 -0.84 -8.23 12.72
C LYS A 39 -1.37 -8.47 11.30
N ILE A 40 -0.56 -8.23 10.26
CA ILE A 40 -0.95 -8.50 8.87
C ILE A 40 -1.14 -10.02 8.63
N PHE A 41 -0.33 -10.86 9.27
CA PHE A 41 -0.46 -12.33 9.16
C PHE A 41 -1.62 -12.89 10.01
N GLU A 42 -1.84 -12.39 11.22
CA GLU A 42 -3.02 -12.75 12.04
C GLU A 42 -4.35 -12.28 11.40
N MET A 43 -4.32 -11.12 10.73
CA MET A 43 -5.42 -10.62 9.92
C MET A 43 -5.63 -11.52 8.69
N LYS A 44 -4.56 -11.99 8.04
CA LYS A 44 -4.62 -12.97 6.94
C LYS A 44 -5.33 -14.27 7.38
N THR A 45 -5.00 -14.80 8.56
CA THR A 45 -5.58 -16.06 9.07
C THR A 45 -7.06 -15.96 9.45
N LYS A 46 -7.53 -14.80 9.96
CA LYS A 46 -8.96 -14.58 10.31
C LYS A 46 -9.83 -14.13 9.12
N LEU A 47 -9.22 -13.69 8.02
CA LEU A 47 -9.92 -13.17 6.84
C LEU A 47 -10.31 -14.25 5.81
N ASP A 48 -9.61 -15.39 5.80
CA ASP A 48 -9.98 -16.56 4.97
C ASP A 48 -11.36 -17.12 5.34
N GLU A 49 -11.94 -16.72 6.48
CA GLU A 49 -13.25 -17.17 6.94
C GLU A 49 -14.46 -16.43 6.32
N SER A 50 -14.27 -15.37 5.49
CA SER A 50 -15.40 -14.60 4.94
C SER A 50 -15.38 -14.44 3.40
N ASP A 51 -16.46 -14.88 2.76
CA ASP A 51 -16.62 -15.02 1.30
C ASP A 51 -17.03 -13.74 0.53
N ASN A 52 -17.10 -12.56 1.17
CA ASN A 52 -17.53 -11.32 0.50
C ASN A 52 -16.48 -10.19 0.55
N PRO A 53 -15.96 -9.70 -0.60
CA PRO A 53 -14.98 -8.62 -0.70
C PRO A 53 -15.36 -7.31 -0.01
N LEU A 54 -16.65 -6.94 0.01
CA LEU A 54 -17.11 -5.70 0.64
C LEU A 54 -16.98 -5.74 2.17
N ILE A 55 -17.24 -6.91 2.75
CA ILE A 55 -17.09 -7.14 4.20
C ILE A 55 -15.62 -7.09 4.60
N ARG A 56 -14.70 -7.46 3.71
CA ARG A 56 -13.25 -7.37 3.95
C ARG A 56 -12.79 -5.91 3.97
N ALA A 57 -13.22 -5.11 2.99
CA ALA A 57 -12.86 -3.69 2.93
C ALA A 57 -13.39 -2.92 4.15
N SER A 58 -14.66 -3.10 4.51
CA SER A 58 -15.24 -2.44 5.69
C SER A 58 -14.55 -2.85 6.99
N ARG A 59 -14.12 -4.11 7.09
CA ARG A 59 -13.35 -4.60 8.24
C ARG A 59 -11.95 -4.01 8.31
N LEU A 60 -11.22 -3.88 7.19
CA LEU A 60 -9.90 -3.24 7.16
C LEU A 60 -9.97 -1.78 7.62
N VAL A 61 -10.98 -1.06 7.16
CA VAL A 61 -11.27 0.32 7.57
C VAL A 61 -11.55 0.35 9.06
N THR A 62 -12.47 -0.50 9.54
CA THR A 62 -12.85 -0.58 10.96
C THR A 62 -11.66 -0.96 11.86
N ASP A 63 -10.83 -1.92 11.44
CA ASP A 63 -9.67 -2.39 12.18
C ASP A 63 -8.60 -1.31 12.24
N LYS A 64 -8.30 -0.63 11.12
CA LYS A 64 -7.33 0.47 11.11
C LYS A 64 -7.80 1.63 11.97
N VAL A 65 -9.09 1.94 11.93
CA VAL A 65 -9.68 2.96 12.80
C VAL A 65 -9.57 2.57 14.26
N THR A 66 -9.91 1.33 14.59
CA THR A 66 -9.84 0.84 15.97
C THR A 66 -8.41 0.87 16.48
N GLU A 67 -7.45 0.43 15.66
CA GLU A 67 -6.01 0.44 15.99
C GLU A 67 -5.47 1.85 16.22
N LEU A 68 -5.82 2.79 15.35
CA LEU A 68 -5.32 4.17 15.42
C LEU A 68 -6.06 5.03 16.44
N PHE A 69 -7.35 4.79 16.65
CA PHE A 69 -8.24 5.76 17.28
C PHE A 69 -8.98 5.22 18.50
N GLY A 70 -8.85 3.92 18.82
CA GLY A 70 -9.20 3.33 20.11
C GLY A 70 -10.68 3.38 20.53
N GLY A 71 -11.63 3.64 19.61
CA GLY A 71 -13.04 3.84 19.97
C GLY A 71 -14.03 3.77 18.81
N MET A 72 -15.33 3.84 19.15
CA MET A 72 -16.43 3.89 18.19
C MET A 72 -16.53 5.28 17.56
N PHE A 73 -16.40 5.33 16.24
CA PHE A 73 -16.49 6.53 15.41
C PHE A 73 -17.94 7.00 15.24
N THR A 74 -18.18 8.31 15.24
CA THR A 74 -19.48 8.90 14.92
C THR A 74 -19.39 9.83 13.71
N LYS A 75 -20.43 9.86 12.86
CA LYS A 75 -20.50 10.76 11.69
C LYS A 75 -20.28 12.25 12.02
N THR A 76 -20.51 12.64 13.28
CA THR A 76 -20.26 14.00 13.76
C THR A 76 -18.77 14.37 13.75
N GLU A 77 -17.87 13.42 13.99
CA GLU A 77 -16.41 13.67 14.00
C GLU A 77 -15.91 14.12 12.62
N LEU A 78 -16.44 13.57 11.53
CA LEU A 78 -16.07 14.00 10.18
C LEU A 78 -16.50 15.46 9.92
N SER A 79 -17.72 15.84 10.31
CA SER A 79 -18.20 17.21 10.10
C SER A 79 -17.39 18.24 10.90
N GLU A 80 -16.98 17.91 12.12
CA GLU A 80 -16.11 18.76 12.94
C GLU A 80 -14.75 18.96 12.28
N VAL A 81 -14.13 17.88 11.79
CA VAL A 81 -12.83 17.92 11.11
C VAL A 81 -12.89 18.75 9.83
N LEU A 82 -13.93 18.54 9.01
CA LEU A 82 -14.14 19.35 7.82
C LEU A 82 -14.32 20.82 8.16
N THR A 83 -15.01 21.14 9.27
CA THR A 83 -15.17 22.51 9.74
C THR A 83 -13.83 23.12 10.13
N GLU A 84 -12.96 22.39 10.84
CA GLU A 84 -11.62 22.87 11.18
C GLU A 84 -10.76 23.09 9.94
N ILE A 85 -10.82 22.20 8.95
CA ILE A 85 -10.13 22.39 7.66
C ILE A 85 -10.62 23.68 6.99
N CYS A 86 -11.93 23.90 6.94
CA CYS A 86 -12.51 25.10 6.31
C CYS A 86 -12.13 26.42 7.01
N LYS A 87 -11.70 26.40 8.28
CA LYS A 87 -11.20 27.61 8.95
C LYS A 87 -9.85 28.07 8.38
N VAL A 88 -9.02 27.14 7.93
CA VAL A 88 -7.69 27.40 7.38
C VAL A 88 -7.75 27.50 5.85
N ASP A 89 -8.58 26.68 5.22
CA ASP A 89 -8.84 26.68 3.78
C ASP A 89 -10.34 26.83 3.50
N PRO A 90 -10.86 28.07 3.39
CA PRO A 90 -12.28 28.32 3.16
C PRO A 90 -12.81 27.77 1.82
N ASN A 91 -11.94 27.43 0.88
CA ASN A 91 -12.31 26.88 -0.43
C ASN A 91 -12.27 25.35 -0.46
N PHE A 92 -11.98 24.71 0.69
CA PHE A 92 -11.93 23.26 0.78
C PHE A 92 -13.28 22.65 0.36
N ASP A 93 -13.23 21.79 -0.66
CA ASP A 93 -14.36 21.00 -1.11
C ASP A 93 -13.99 19.51 -1.10
N ARG A 94 -14.90 18.69 -0.57
CA ARG A 94 -14.70 17.25 -0.45
C ARG A 94 -14.48 16.57 -1.81
N GLN A 95 -15.25 16.95 -2.83
CA GLN A 95 -15.13 16.30 -4.14
C GLN A 95 -13.83 16.72 -4.83
N GLN A 96 -13.41 17.97 -4.65
CA GLN A 96 -12.14 18.47 -5.12
C GLN A 96 -10.97 17.77 -4.44
N PHE A 97 -11.01 17.59 -3.13
CA PHE A 97 -10.01 16.81 -2.38
C PHE A 97 -9.89 15.37 -2.88
N ILE A 98 -11.01 14.69 -3.17
CA ILE A 98 -10.99 13.34 -3.74
C ILE A 98 -10.32 13.33 -5.12
N ARG A 99 -10.60 14.32 -5.97
CA ARG A 99 -9.92 14.44 -7.28
C ARG A 99 -8.43 14.70 -7.14
N GLU A 100 -8.02 15.52 -6.17
CA GLU A 100 -6.61 15.79 -5.88
C GLU A 100 -5.90 14.53 -5.34
N CYS A 101 -6.59 13.76 -4.50
CA CYS A 101 -6.11 12.46 -4.07
C CYS A 101 -5.86 11.52 -5.27
N GLU A 102 -6.83 11.42 -6.17
CA GLU A 102 -6.77 10.56 -7.35
C GLU A 102 -5.68 10.97 -8.35
N GLN A 103 -5.50 12.28 -8.58
CA GLN A 103 -4.66 12.80 -9.66
C GLN A 103 -3.22 13.11 -9.24
N ASP A 104 -2.98 13.39 -7.94
CA ASP A 104 -1.71 13.92 -7.48
C ASP A 104 -1.18 13.15 -6.26
N ILE A 105 -1.92 13.16 -5.15
CA ILE A 105 -1.41 12.62 -3.88
C ILE A 105 -1.15 11.11 -3.98
N ILE A 106 -2.13 10.33 -4.42
CA ILE A 106 -2.00 8.87 -4.44
C ILE A 106 -0.97 8.41 -5.49
N PRO A 107 -1.01 8.86 -6.76
CA PRO A 107 -0.03 8.44 -7.75
C PRO A 107 1.41 8.75 -7.33
N ASN A 108 1.70 9.96 -6.85
CA ASN A 108 3.05 10.34 -6.45
C ASN A 108 3.58 9.49 -5.30
N ILE A 109 2.79 9.32 -4.24
CA ILE A 109 3.20 8.56 -3.06
C ILE A 109 3.35 7.08 -3.42
N LEU A 110 2.37 6.50 -4.12
CA LEU A 110 2.36 5.07 -4.44
C LEU A 110 3.48 4.71 -5.42
N GLU A 111 3.75 5.55 -6.42
CA GLU A 111 4.86 5.35 -7.36
C GLU A 111 6.22 5.46 -6.64
N ALA A 112 6.38 6.44 -5.75
CA ALA A 112 7.59 6.58 -4.92
C ALA A 112 7.81 5.37 -4.01
N MET A 113 6.74 4.86 -3.38
CA MET A 113 6.78 3.62 -2.58
C MET A 113 7.23 2.41 -3.41
N LEU A 114 6.68 2.25 -4.62
CA LEU A 114 6.94 1.09 -5.47
C LEU A 114 8.30 1.12 -6.15
N ARG A 115 8.83 2.32 -6.46
CA ARG A 115 10.17 2.49 -7.07
C ARG A 115 11.29 2.63 -6.05
N GLY A 116 10.95 2.86 -4.79
CA GLY A 116 11.91 3.11 -3.73
C GLY A 116 12.52 4.52 -3.78
N ASP A 117 11.75 5.52 -4.21
CA ASP A 117 12.17 6.92 -4.20
C ASP A 117 12.07 7.50 -2.79
N LEU A 118 13.18 7.48 -2.07
CA LEU A 118 13.23 7.89 -0.67
C LEU A 118 13.10 9.41 -0.48
N GLU A 119 13.47 10.21 -1.48
CA GLU A 119 13.41 11.67 -1.39
C GLU A 119 11.96 12.12 -1.46
N VAL A 120 11.22 11.62 -2.47
CA VAL A 120 9.79 11.89 -2.61
C VAL A 120 9.02 11.39 -1.38
N LEU A 121 9.30 10.18 -0.90
CA LEU A 121 8.63 9.67 0.31
C LEU A 121 8.86 10.54 1.54
N LYS A 122 10.03 11.15 1.68
CA LYS A 122 10.35 12.00 2.84
C LYS A 122 9.50 13.26 2.88
N ASP A 123 9.24 13.83 1.71
CA ASP A 123 8.44 15.05 1.59
C ASP A 123 6.95 14.74 1.84
N TRP A 124 6.46 13.65 1.27
CA TRP A 124 5.05 13.29 1.38
C TRP A 124 4.65 12.61 2.70
N CYS A 125 5.59 12.05 3.47
CA CYS A 125 5.27 11.27 4.67
C CYS A 125 5.65 11.99 5.97
N TYR A 126 4.88 11.77 7.03
CA TYR A 126 5.32 12.02 8.40
C TYR A 126 6.42 11.03 8.80
N GLU A 127 7.26 11.43 9.77
CA GLU A 127 8.44 10.65 10.19
C GLU A 127 8.12 9.21 10.60
N GLY A 128 7.01 8.99 11.29
CA GLY A 128 6.58 7.67 11.73
C GLY A 128 6.39 6.69 10.58
N VAL A 129 5.52 7.03 9.62
CA VAL A 129 5.24 6.17 8.46
C VAL A 129 6.42 6.11 7.48
N TYR A 130 7.17 7.20 7.33
CA TYR A 130 8.39 7.23 6.53
C TYR A 130 9.40 6.18 7.00
N ASN A 131 9.66 6.09 8.31
CA ASN A 131 10.62 5.12 8.85
C ASN A 131 10.19 3.66 8.63
N VAL A 132 8.89 3.39 8.66
CA VAL A 132 8.33 2.07 8.34
C VAL A 132 8.54 1.73 6.87
N LEU A 133 8.32 2.67 5.96
CA LEU A 133 8.46 2.47 4.51
C LEU A 133 9.92 2.36 4.05
N VAL A 134 10.80 3.21 4.56
CA VAL A 134 12.19 3.34 4.11
C VAL A 134 13.04 2.12 4.45
N THR A 135 12.77 1.47 5.58
CA THR A 135 13.60 0.36 6.08
C THR A 135 13.75 -0.78 5.06
N PRO A 136 12.65 -1.39 4.54
CA PRO A 136 12.77 -2.44 3.53
C PRO A 136 13.35 -1.94 2.19
N ILE A 137 13.03 -0.70 1.80
CA ILE A 137 13.53 -0.10 0.55
C ILE A 137 15.06 0.03 0.58
N LYS A 138 15.61 0.60 1.65
CA LYS A 138 17.06 0.76 1.81
C LYS A 138 17.79 -0.59 1.85
N GLN A 139 17.19 -1.60 2.49
CA GLN A 139 17.77 -2.94 2.52
C GLN A 139 17.84 -3.55 1.12
N ALA A 140 16.76 -3.45 0.33
CA ALA A 140 16.74 -3.93 -1.05
C ALA A 140 17.75 -3.18 -1.93
N GLN A 141 17.83 -1.85 -1.82
CA GLN A 141 18.80 -1.03 -2.55
C GLN A 141 20.25 -1.39 -2.18
N ALA A 142 20.53 -1.62 -0.89
CA ALA A 142 21.87 -2.03 -0.43
C ALA A 142 22.29 -3.42 -0.97
N MET A 143 21.32 -4.28 -1.28
CA MET A 143 21.55 -5.58 -1.93
C MET A 143 21.67 -5.47 -3.46
N GLY A 144 21.55 -4.28 -4.04
CA GLY A 144 21.58 -4.05 -5.48
C GLY A 144 20.31 -4.47 -6.21
N TYR A 145 19.18 -4.56 -5.49
CA TYR A 145 17.91 -4.94 -6.09
C TYR A 145 17.25 -3.77 -6.83
N HIS A 146 16.56 -4.10 -7.90
CA HIS A 146 15.86 -3.17 -8.76
C HIS A 146 14.35 -3.39 -8.65
N PHE A 147 13.63 -2.30 -8.38
CA PHE A 147 12.17 -2.29 -8.36
C PHE A 147 11.63 -2.08 -9.77
N ASP A 148 10.85 -3.04 -10.28
CA ASP A 148 10.18 -3.00 -11.59
C ASP A 148 8.66 -3.12 -11.43
N SER A 149 8.15 -2.66 -10.28
CA SER A 149 6.73 -2.64 -9.95
C SER A 149 6.02 -1.48 -10.65
N LYS A 150 4.75 -1.68 -11.02
CA LYS A 150 3.94 -0.70 -11.77
C LYS A 150 2.51 -0.67 -11.27
N VAL A 151 1.98 0.53 -11.07
CA VAL A 151 0.54 0.76 -10.87
C VAL A 151 -0.11 0.85 -12.24
N MET A 152 -1.17 0.08 -12.45
CA MET A 152 -1.91 0.04 -13.70
C MET A 152 -3.18 0.89 -13.65
N ASP A 153 -3.91 0.81 -12.53
CA ASP A 153 -5.20 1.45 -12.38
C ASP A 153 -5.48 1.79 -10.91
N LEU A 154 -6.29 2.83 -10.70
CA LEU A 154 -6.79 3.27 -9.40
C LEU A 154 -8.31 3.41 -9.48
N THR A 155 -9.03 2.74 -8.58
CA THR A 155 -10.50 2.73 -8.56
C THR A 155 -11.03 2.80 -7.13
N ASN A 156 -12.34 3.07 -7.01
CA ASN A 156 -13.08 3.05 -5.75
C ASN A 156 -12.45 3.95 -4.67
N LEU A 157 -12.00 5.14 -5.06
CA LEU A 157 -11.49 6.13 -4.11
C LEU A 157 -12.65 6.78 -3.35
N GLU A 158 -12.67 6.60 -2.04
CA GLU A 158 -13.70 7.13 -1.15
C GLU A 158 -13.08 7.79 0.08
N LEU A 159 -13.65 8.94 0.47
CA LEU A 159 -13.40 9.53 1.79
C LEU A 159 -14.34 8.87 2.80
N GLU A 160 -13.78 8.04 3.68
CA GLU A 160 -14.52 7.28 4.68
C GLU A 160 -14.82 8.13 5.91
N MET A 161 -13.77 8.74 6.48
CA MET A 161 -13.81 9.30 7.84
C MET A 161 -12.83 10.45 8.00
N GLY A 162 -12.97 11.19 9.11
CA GLY A 162 -12.01 12.20 9.52
C GLY A 162 -11.98 12.32 11.03
N LYS A 163 -10.80 12.60 11.60
CA LYS A 163 -10.63 12.80 13.04
C LYS A 163 -9.62 13.91 13.33
N MET A 164 -9.84 14.64 14.42
CA MET A 164 -8.84 15.57 14.95
C MET A 164 -7.77 14.78 15.72
N MET A 165 -6.50 15.00 15.37
CA MET A 165 -5.34 14.46 16.08
C MET A 165 -4.44 15.59 16.58
N GLU A 166 -3.45 15.24 17.39
CA GLU A 166 -2.44 16.19 17.88
C GLU A 166 -1.67 16.86 16.72
N GLN A 167 -1.42 16.10 15.65
CA GLN A 167 -0.73 16.57 14.44
C GLN A 167 -1.58 17.54 13.60
N GLY A 168 -2.91 17.45 13.68
CA GLY A 168 -3.84 18.23 12.87
C GLY A 168 -5.12 17.47 12.49
N PRO A 169 -5.97 18.06 11.63
CA PRO A 169 -7.11 17.37 11.07
C PRO A 169 -6.64 16.25 10.13
N VAL A 170 -7.21 15.06 10.32
CA VAL A 170 -6.87 13.85 9.58
C VAL A 170 -8.09 13.36 8.80
N LEU A 171 -7.87 12.96 7.55
CA LEU A 171 -8.85 12.33 6.67
C LEU A 171 -8.40 10.92 6.31
N ILE A 172 -9.33 9.97 6.35
CA ILE A 172 -9.10 8.56 6.05
C ILE A 172 -9.77 8.25 4.73
N ILE A 173 -8.96 7.82 3.77
CA ILE A 173 -9.42 7.44 2.44
C ILE A 173 -9.19 5.95 2.21
N THR A 174 -10.07 5.38 1.39
CA THR A 174 -9.94 4.01 0.88
C THR A 174 -9.86 4.05 -0.62
N PHE A 175 -9.07 3.17 -1.21
CA PHE A 175 -9.03 2.99 -2.65
C PHE A 175 -8.51 1.61 -3.03
N GLN A 176 -8.67 1.24 -4.28
CA GLN A 176 -8.21 -0.01 -4.85
C GLN A 176 -7.25 0.28 -5.99
N THR A 177 -6.17 -0.50 -6.09
CA THR A 177 -5.28 -0.45 -7.24
C THR A 177 -5.18 -1.81 -7.90
N GLN A 178 -4.91 -1.79 -9.20
CA GLN A 178 -4.33 -2.92 -9.91
C GLN A 178 -2.85 -2.61 -10.13
N GLN A 179 -1.99 -3.54 -9.74
CA GLN A 179 -0.55 -3.34 -9.84
C GLN A 179 0.20 -4.63 -10.15
N ILE A 180 1.36 -4.48 -10.76
CA ILE A 180 2.35 -5.53 -10.95
C ILE A 180 3.45 -5.29 -9.93
N MET A 181 3.78 -6.31 -9.15
CA MET A 181 4.85 -6.27 -8.16
C MET A 181 6.01 -7.10 -8.68
N CYS A 182 7.17 -6.49 -8.87
CA CYS A 182 8.35 -7.20 -9.32
C CYS A 182 9.61 -6.55 -8.76
N ILE A 183 10.45 -7.36 -8.12
CA ILE A 183 11.80 -6.97 -7.70
C ILE A 183 12.78 -7.93 -8.37
N LYS A 184 13.82 -7.35 -8.97
CA LYS A 184 14.86 -8.07 -9.70
C LYS A 184 16.22 -7.90 -9.03
N ASP A 185 17.09 -8.89 -9.15
CA ASP A 185 18.50 -8.74 -8.79
C ASP A 185 19.29 -7.96 -9.87
N THR A 186 20.59 -7.78 -9.64
CA THR A 186 21.50 -7.10 -10.57
C THR A 186 21.64 -7.81 -11.93
N ASN A 187 21.26 -9.08 -12.02
CA ASN A 187 21.30 -9.87 -13.26
C ASN A 187 19.94 -9.88 -13.98
N GLY A 188 18.94 -9.16 -13.45
CA GLY A 188 17.59 -9.12 -13.98
C GLY A 188 16.72 -10.33 -13.61
N LYS A 189 17.20 -11.22 -12.74
CA LYS A 189 16.40 -12.35 -12.25
C LYS A 189 15.36 -11.85 -11.25
N VAL A 190 14.11 -12.26 -11.44
CA VAL A 190 13.02 -11.98 -10.49
C VAL A 190 13.31 -12.69 -9.17
N ILE A 191 13.37 -11.92 -8.09
CA ILE A 191 13.58 -12.42 -6.72
C ILE A 191 12.31 -12.33 -5.87
N GLU A 192 11.41 -11.41 -6.21
CA GLU A 192 10.14 -11.22 -5.52
C GLU A 192 9.07 -10.74 -6.51
N GLY A 193 7.85 -11.26 -6.33
CA GLY A 193 6.71 -10.95 -7.18
C GLY A 193 6.72 -11.69 -8.52
N ASP A 194 5.92 -11.20 -9.46
CA ASP A 194 5.74 -11.79 -10.78
C ASP A 194 5.45 -10.66 -11.78
N PRO A 195 6.30 -10.44 -12.79
CA PRO A 195 6.16 -9.35 -13.75
C PRO A 195 4.94 -9.50 -14.67
N GLU A 196 4.32 -10.67 -14.75
CA GLU A 196 3.15 -10.94 -15.60
C GLU A 196 1.84 -10.98 -14.79
N LYS A 197 1.93 -11.05 -13.46
CA LYS A 197 0.77 -11.16 -12.58
C LYS A 197 0.28 -9.78 -12.14
N ILE A 198 -0.98 -9.49 -12.47
CA ILE A 198 -1.70 -8.34 -11.94
C ILE A 198 -2.31 -8.74 -10.59
N ILE A 199 -2.00 -7.97 -9.55
CA ILE A 199 -2.61 -8.11 -8.23
C ILE A 199 -3.53 -6.93 -7.95
N ARG A 200 -4.60 -7.18 -7.19
CA ARG A 200 -5.48 -6.12 -6.68
C ARG A 200 -5.13 -5.82 -5.23
N VAL A 201 -4.91 -4.55 -4.92
CA VAL A 201 -4.57 -4.11 -3.56
C VAL A 201 -5.59 -3.09 -3.08
N HIS A 202 -6.12 -3.35 -1.89
CA HIS A 202 -7.03 -2.46 -1.17
C HIS A 202 -6.20 -1.65 -0.18
N TYR A 203 -6.26 -0.34 -0.30
CA TYR A 203 -5.54 0.60 0.56
C TYR A 203 -6.48 1.31 1.51
N VAL A 204 -5.99 1.55 2.72
CA VAL A 204 -6.56 2.50 3.69
C VAL A 204 -5.44 3.48 4.01
N TRP A 205 -5.59 4.74 3.62
CA TRP A 205 -4.60 5.78 3.87
C TRP A 205 -5.14 6.82 4.82
N VAL A 206 -4.24 7.33 5.67
CA VAL A 206 -4.53 8.32 6.68
C VAL A 206 -3.72 9.56 6.32
N LEU A 207 -4.40 10.57 5.80
CA LEU A 207 -3.82 11.83 5.35
C LEU A 207 -4.02 12.89 6.42
N CYS A 208 -2.95 13.53 6.85
CA CYS A 208 -3.00 14.65 7.79
C CYS A 208 -2.71 15.95 7.06
N ARG A 209 -3.52 16.97 7.34
CA ARG A 209 -3.29 18.32 6.81
C ARG A 209 -2.38 19.09 7.77
N ASP A 210 -1.23 19.53 7.30
CA ASP A 210 -0.40 20.51 8.00
C ASP A 210 -1.15 21.84 8.05
N GLN A 211 -1.36 22.37 9.25
CA GLN A 211 -2.06 23.63 9.44
C GLN A 211 -1.15 24.85 9.23
N ASN A 212 0.16 24.65 9.22
CA ASN A 212 1.13 25.71 8.97
C ASN A 212 1.41 25.91 7.48
N GLU A 213 1.07 24.92 6.66
CA GLU A 213 1.19 25.02 5.21
C GLU A 213 0.02 25.83 4.63
N LEU A 214 0.38 26.91 3.94
CA LEU A 214 -0.57 27.86 3.36
C LEU A 214 -1.00 27.43 1.96
N ASP A 215 -0.16 26.70 1.23
CA ASP A 215 -0.55 26.11 -0.06
C ASP A 215 -1.41 24.86 0.19
N PRO A 216 -2.71 24.88 -0.12
CA PRO A 216 -3.60 23.74 0.11
C PRO A 216 -3.13 22.45 -0.58
N LYS A 217 -2.38 22.57 -1.70
CA LYS A 217 -1.89 21.43 -2.46
C LYS A 217 -0.72 20.72 -1.79
N ALA A 218 0.11 21.45 -1.06
CA ALA A 218 1.26 20.91 -0.33
C ALA A 218 0.91 20.55 1.13
N ALA A 219 -0.28 20.91 1.61
CA ALA A 219 -0.66 20.75 3.00
C ALA A 219 -0.90 19.29 3.42
N TRP A 220 -1.07 18.35 2.49
CA TRP A 220 -1.44 16.97 2.81
C TRP A 220 -0.23 16.04 2.84
N ARG A 221 -0.05 15.32 3.95
CA ARG A 221 1.01 14.33 4.11
C ARG A 221 0.46 13.03 4.66
N LEU A 222 1.06 11.92 4.25
CA LEU A 222 0.71 10.58 4.72
C LEU A 222 1.16 10.44 6.17
N LEU A 223 0.20 10.16 7.05
CA LEU A 223 0.42 9.92 8.47
C LEU A 223 0.56 8.43 8.76
N ASP A 224 -0.27 7.61 8.10
CA ASP A 224 -0.27 6.16 8.24
C ASP A 224 -0.95 5.50 7.02
N LEU A 225 -0.68 4.21 6.81
CA LEU A 225 -1.28 3.42 5.75
C LEU A 225 -1.52 1.97 6.19
N SER A 226 -2.43 1.31 5.48
CA SER A 226 -2.61 -0.13 5.48
C SER A 226 -2.90 -0.58 4.06
N ALA A 227 -2.43 -1.78 3.70
CA ALA A 227 -2.61 -2.37 2.40
C ALA A 227 -2.96 -3.85 2.56
N ASN A 228 -3.94 -4.33 1.79
CA ASN A 228 -4.29 -5.74 1.70
C ASN A 228 -4.42 -6.17 0.25
N SER A 229 -3.64 -7.17 -0.15
CA SER A 229 -3.66 -7.72 -1.51
C SER A 229 -4.59 -8.93 -1.60
N THR A 230 -5.44 -8.94 -2.62
CA THR A 230 -6.13 -10.17 -3.05
C THR A 230 -5.44 -10.70 -4.30
N GLU A 231 -4.97 -11.94 -4.22
CA GLU A 231 -4.51 -12.63 -5.42
C GLU A 231 -5.74 -13.08 -6.23
N GLN A 232 -5.83 -12.61 -7.47
CA GLN A 232 -6.86 -13.06 -8.39
C GLN A 232 -6.41 -14.41 -8.95
N TRP A 233 -6.99 -15.49 -8.44
CA TRP A 233 -6.89 -16.81 -9.05
C TRP A 233 -7.91 -16.84 -10.19
N LEU A 234 -7.43 -16.63 -11.42
CA LEU A 234 -8.16 -17.10 -12.60
C LEU A 234 -7.71 -18.54 -12.91
#